data_AF-A0A243RWY8-F1
#
_entry.id   AF-A0A243RWY8-F1
#
_cell.length_a   1.000
_cell.length_b   1.000
_cell.length_c   1.000
_cell.angle_alpha   90.00
_cell.angle_beta   90.00
_cell.angle_gamma   90.00
#
_symmetry.space_group_name_H-M   'P 1'
#
loop_
_entity.id
_entity.type
_entity.pdbx_description
1 polymer ?
#
loop_
_entity_poly.entity_id
_entity_poly.type
_entity_poly.pdbx_seq_one_letter_code
_entity_poly.pdbx_strand_id
1 'polypeptide(L)' 'MPEVLKAPLVVEFPFTRSLGPVQSAFLTGLRERVVLGVRTADGRTLVPPVEYDPVTAEEIRDLVEVALTGTVTTWAWN' A
#
# COMPACT_ATOMS: atom_id res chain seq x y z
N MET A 1 -16.59 -43.72 -8.14
CA MET A 1 -15.62 -42.71 -7.65
C MET A 1 -16.29 -41.94 -6.54
N PRO A 2 -15.62 -41.59 -5.44
CA PRO A 2 -16.24 -40.76 -4.40
C PRO A 2 -16.63 -39.40 -4.96
N GLU A 3 -17.72 -38.84 -4.44
CA GLU A 3 -18.26 -37.55 -4.89
C GLU A 3 -17.33 -36.40 -4.49
N VAL A 4 -17.02 -35.50 -5.42
CA VAL A 4 -16.14 -34.35 -5.19
C VAL A 4 -16.96 -33.24 -4.54
N LEU A 5 -16.59 -32.87 -3.32
CA LEU A 5 -17.19 -31.74 -2.61
C LEU A 5 -16.91 -30.43 -3.38
N LYS A 6 -17.93 -29.60 -3.54
CA LYS A 6 -17.86 -28.30 -4.21
C LYS A 6 -18.61 -27.24 -3.38
N ALA A 7 -18.09 -26.02 -3.39
CA ALA A 7 -18.74 -24.84 -2.82
C ALA A 7 -18.44 -23.61 -3.71
N PRO A 8 -19.30 -22.57 -3.73
CA PRO A 8 -19.01 -21.32 -4.42
C PRO A 8 -17.73 -20.65 -3.89
N LEU A 9 -16.86 -20.18 -4.78
CA LEU A 9 -15.74 -19.31 -4.44
C LEU A 9 -16.22 -17.86 -4.50
N VAL A 10 -16.44 -17.24 -3.35
CA VAL A 10 -16.70 -15.80 -3.26
C VAL A 10 -15.37 -15.10 -2.98
N VAL A 11 -14.92 -14.26 -3.92
CA VAL A 11 -13.71 -13.44 -3.73
C VAL A 11 -14.12 -12.18 -2.97
N GLU A 12 -14.01 -12.24 -1.66
CA GLU A 12 -14.27 -11.12 -0.76
C GLU A 12 -13.09 -10.91 0.22
N PHE A 13 -12.99 -9.69 0.75
CA PHE A 13 -12.08 -9.34 1.83
C PHE A 13 -12.88 -8.98 3.10
N PRO A 14 -13.57 -9.96 3.73
CA PRO A 14 -14.51 -9.73 4.83
C PRO A 14 -13.77 -9.56 6.17
N PHE A 15 -12.69 -8.80 6.17
CA PHE A 15 -11.88 -8.56 7.36
C PHE A 15 -11.59 -7.08 7.51
N THR A 16 -11.67 -6.61 8.76
CA THR A 16 -11.11 -5.32 9.17
C THR A 16 -9.68 -5.57 9.61
N ARG A 17 -8.70 -5.04 8.85
CA ARG A 17 -7.31 -5.03 9.30
C ARG A 17 -7.05 -3.77 10.11
N SER A 18 -6.44 -3.94 11.28
CA SER A 18 -5.78 -2.84 11.97
C SER A 18 -4.64 -2.32 11.12
N LEU A 19 -4.40 -1.02 11.18
CA LEU A 19 -3.30 -0.39 10.48
C LEU A 19 -2.06 -0.44 11.37
N GLY A 20 -0.93 -0.84 10.79
CA GLY A 20 0.38 -0.67 11.41
C GLY A 20 0.78 0.82 11.45
N PRO A 21 1.93 1.15 12.07
CA PRO A 21 2.37 2.54 12.22
C PRO A 21 2.58 3.25 10.87
N VAL A 22 3.10 2.54 9.86
CA VAL A 22 3.35 3.09 8.51
C VAL A 22 2.03 3.46 7.82
N GLN A 23 1.08 2.53 7.77
CA GLN A 23 -0.21 2.76 7.11
C GLN A 23 -1.10 3.74 7.88
N SER A 24 -1.00 3.75 9.22
CA SER A 24 -1.69 4.75 10.04
C SER A 24 -1.19 6.16 9.75
N ALA A 25 0.14 6.35 9.63
CA ALA A 25 0.73 7.64 9.30
C ALA A 25 0.31 8.12 7.92
N PHE A 26 0.32 7.24 6.90
CA PHE A 26 -0.13 7.59 5.54
C PHE A 26 -1.58 8.06 5.51
N LEU A 27 -2.50 7.28 6.10
CA LEU A 27 -3.93 7.62 6.11
C LEU A 27 -4.22 8.88 6.94
N THR A 28 -3.46 9.10 8.01
CA THR A 28 -3.50 10.36 8.77
C THR A 28 -3.00 11.53 7.93
N GLY A 29 -1.90 11.34 7.18
CA GLY A 29 -1.38 12.36 6.26
C GLY A 29 -2.39 12.76 5.20
N LEU A 30 -3.10 11.79 4.59
CA LEU A 30 -4.13 12.08 3.59
C LEU A 30 -5.26 12.97 4.14
N ARG A 31 -5.66 12.77 5.41
CA ARG A 31 -6.62 13.64 6.10
C ARG A 31 -6.11 15.09 6.15
N GLU A 32 -4.82 15.27 6.33
CA GLU A 32 -4.14 16.57 6.38
C GLU A 32 -3.67 17.07 5.00
N ARG A 33 -4.06 16.41 3.90
CA ARG A 33 -3.63 16.71 2.53
C ARG A 33 -2.12 16.56 2.29
N VAL A 34 -1.47 15.71 3.07
CA VAL A 34 -0.06 15.34 2.93
C VAL A 34 0.02 13.91 2.40
N VAL A 35 0.78 13.71 1.33
CA VAL A 35 1.05 12.37 0.80
C VAL A 35 2.41 11.93 1.34
N LEU A 36 2.42 10.83 2.10
CA LEU A 36 3.64 10.20 2.60
C LEU A 36 4.02 9.01 1.71
N GLY A 37 5.33 8.84 1.51
CA GLY A 37 5.94 7.61 1.00
C GLY A 37 6.92 7.04 2.01
N VAL A 38 7.63 6.00 1.62
CA VAL A 38 8.74 5.42 2.40
C VAL A 38 10.00 5.36 1.55
N ARG A 39 11.17 5.65 2.14
CA ARG A 39 12.46 5.55 1.44
C ARG A 39 13.10 4.17 1.62
N THR A 40 13.34 3.48 0.52
CA THR A 40 14.05 2.20 0.48
C THR A 40 15.55 2.40 0.69
N ALA A 41 16.26 1.32 1.05
CA ALA A 41 17.71 1.36 1.29
C ALA A 41 18.51 1.78 0.03
N ASP A 42 17.97 1.51 -1.17
CA ASP A 42 18.55 1.93 -2.45
C ASP A 42 18.16 3.36 -2.87
N GLY A 43 17.49 4.12 -1.98
CA GLY A 43 17.19 5.54 -2.15
C GLY A 43 15.92 5.86 -2.94
N ARG A 44 15.17 4.84 -3.40
CA ARG A 44 13.85 5.07 -4.04
C ARG A 44 12.80 5.46 -3.01
N THR A 45 11.74 6.12 -3.45
CA THR A 45 10.56 6.41 -2.64
C THR A 45 9.37 5.64 -3.17
N LEU A 46 8.72 4.88 -2.31
CA LEU A 46 7.52 4.09 -2.63
C LEU A 46 6.27 4.78 -2.05
N VAL A 47 5.21 4.89 -2.88
CA VAL A 47 3.90 5.44 -2.50
C VAL A 47 2.79 4.57 -3.10
N PRO A 48 1.78 4.13 -2.32
CA PRO A 48 1.66 4.26 -0.86
C PRO A 48 2.86 3.63 -0.12
N PRO A 49 3.18 4.07 1.12
CA PRO A 49 4.32 3.52 1.84
C PRO A 49 4.08 2.04 2.18
N VAL A 50 5.16 1.28 2.23
CA VAL A 50 5.16 -0.15 2.57
C VAL A 50 6.01 -0.39 3.82
N GLU A 51 5.69 -1.44 4.58
CA GLU A 51 6.38 -1.76 5.84
C GLU A 51 7.70 -2.54 5.62
N TYR A 52 7.87 -3.12 4.44
CA TYR A 52 9.05 -3.92 4.08
C TYR A 52 9.52 -3.60 2.66
N ASP A 53 10.82 -3.64 2.46
CA ASP A 53 11.45 -3.46 1.15
C ASP A 53 11.00 -4.60 0.21
N PRO A 54 10.43 -4.29 -0.96
CA PRO A 54 9.97 -5.33 -1.89
C PRO A 54 11.11 -6.13 -2.54
N VAL A 55 12.35 -5.64 -2.46
CA VAL A 55 13.55 -6.30 -2.99
C VAL A 55 14.28 -7.08 -1.91
N THR A 56 14.50 -6.48 -0.74
CA THR A 56 15.34 -7.10 0.32
C THR A 56 14.54 -7.77 1.43
N ALA A 57 13.23 -7.51 1.52
CA ALA A 57 12.36 -7.90 2.64
C ALA A 57 12.77 -7.33 4.01
N GLU A 58 13.73 -6.40 4.05
CA GLU A 58 14.08 -5.67 5.27
C GLU A 58 12.95 -4.72 5.67
N GLU A 59 12.80 -4.48 6.96
CA GLU A 59 11.80 -3.56 7.46
C GLU A 59 12.18 -2.10 7.14
N ILE A 60 11.21 -1.30 6.66
CA ILE A 60 11.43 0.12 6.34
C ILE A 60 10.46 0.99 7.15
N ARG A 61 11.00 2.05 7.75
CA ARG A 61 10.23 3.02 8.54
C ARG A 61 10.49 4.49 8.21
N ASP A 62 11.40 4.78 7.27
CA ASP A 62 11.75 6.16 6.89
C ASP A 62 10.64 6.79 6.04
N LEU A 63 9.63 7.34 6.74
CA LEU A 63 8.52 8.04 6.12
C LEU A 63 8.95 9.42 5.62
N VAL A 64 8.55 9.75 4.40
CA VAL A 64 8.93 10.99 3.73
C VAL A 64 7.75 11.63 3.05
N GLU A 65 7.64 12.96 3.10
CA GLU A 65 6.69 13.69 2.27
C GLU A 65 7.11 13.62 0.81
N VAL A 66 6.15 13.39 -0.08
CA VAL A 66 6.40 13.45 -1.53
C VAL A 66 6.08 14.82 -2.09
N ALA A 67 6.51 15.06 -3.33
CA ALA A 67 6.24 16.31 -4.02
C ALA A 67 4.72 16.56 -4.15
N LEU A 68 4.32 17.82 -4.00
CA LEU A 68 2.91 18.26 -4.10
C LEU A 68 2.35 18.20 -5.54
N THR A 69 3.21 17.96 -6.53
CA THR A 69 2.85 17.93 -7.94
C THR A 69 3.49 16.72 -8.62
N GLY A 70 2.87 16.29 -9.71
CA GLY A 70 3.32 15.19 -10.53
C GLY A 70 2.84 15.33 -11.96
N THR A 71 3.19 14.37 -12.80
CA THR A 71 2.74 14.30 -14.19
C THR A 71 1.75 13.16 -14.33
N VAL A 72 0.59 13.42 -14.94
CA VAL A 72 -0.33 12.36 -15.34
C VAL A 72 0.32 11.57 -16.46
N THR A 73 0.63 10.29 -16.21
CA THR A 73 1.28 9.42 -17.19
C THR A 73 0.29 8.63 -18.04
N THR A 74 -0.90 8.35 -17.50
CA THR A 74 -1.99 7.64 -18.18
C THR A 74 -3.33 7.97 -17.52
N TRP A 75 -4.43 7.82 -18.26
CA TRP A 75 -5.79 7.99 -17.76
C TRP A 75 -6.78 7.18 -18.60
N ALA A 76 -7.94 6.85 -18.01
CA ALA A 76 -9.09 6.28 -18.70
C ALA A 76 -10.36 7.03 -18.27
N TRP A 77 -11.33 7.19 -19.16
CA TRP A 77 -12.67 7.67 -18.83
C TRP A 77 -13.63 6.49 -18.93
N ASN A 78 -14.55 6.40 -17.96
CA ASN A 78 -15.63 5.40 -17.95
C ASN A 78 -16.74 5.78 -18.92
#